data_AF-A0A948PP92-F1
#
_entry.id   AF-A0A948PP92-F1
#
_cell.length_a   1.000
_cell.length_b   1.000
_cell.length_c   1.000
_cell.angle_alpha   90.00
_cell.angle_beta   90.00
_cell.angle_gamma   90.00
#
_symmetry.space_group_name_H-M   'P 1'
#
loop_
_entity.id
_entity.type
_entity.pdbx_description
1 polymer ?
#
loop_
_entity_poly.entity_id
_entity_poly.type
_entity_poly.pdbx_seq_one_letter_code
_entity_poly.pdbx_strand_id
1 'polypeptide(L)'
;MDRTDPHKESHFTEFLKPSQVVFDLSADDKVQALEELLDVLVKENLIKNKKPVLTRIIDRERLETTAIGDGVALPHARVNTGSNIVVAVGYSKGGVEFDAVDGKKVHIIILIVWNPALPGLFNHLFAGLAQFLRRPDFRERLYSAGSKTELYGVLSEIHLSLPRSDDQIVSRGSLLWRLQEIQRDKKKATGAVMKKLTEEANFIRGELDESLLDRFDRLMERYGFAVSEVEDGACMGCFINLATGMSSALEGRNDIFVCENCGKFIIDSKKKK
;
A
#
# COMPACT_ATOMS: atom_id res chain seq x y z
N MET A 1 3.15 0.75 28.93
CA MET A 1 2.84 0.82 27.49
C MET A 1 2.41 2.23 27.19
N ASP A 2 3.27 2.98 26.52
CA ASP A 2 3.06 4.38 26.21
C ASP A 2 1.96 4.52 25.14
N ARG A 3 0.91 5.28 25.45
CA ARG A 3 -0.22 5.51 24.54
C ARG A 3 0.10 6.56 23.45
N THR A 4 1.29 7.15 23.47
CA THR A 4 1.69 8.24 22.55
C THR A 4 2.25 7.78 21.20
N ASP A 5 2.71 6.52 21.07
CA ASP A 5 3.18 5.99 19.79
C ASP A 5 1.97 5.63 18.88
N PRO A 6 1.81 6.26 17.70
CA PRO A 6 0.74 5.93 16.75
C PRO A 6 0.90 4.53 16.14
N HIS A 7 2.05 3.89 16.30
CA HIS A 7 2.31 2.56 15.77
C HIS A 7 2.18 1.46 16.82
N LYS A 8 1.91 0.25 16.32
CA LYS A 8 1.87 -1.01 17.06
C LYS A 8 2.93 -1.93 16.45
N GLU A 9 3.76 -2.52 17.32
CA GLU A 9 4.64 -3.62 16.97
C GLU A 9 3.82 -4.84 16.52
N SER A 10 4.18 -5.39 15.38
CA SER A 10 3.47 -6.46 14.69
C SER A 10 4.48 -7.41 14.05
N HIS A 11 4.01 -8.59 13.64
CA HIS A 11 4.80 -9.56 12.91
C HIS A 11 4.22 -9.83 11.53
N PHE A 12 5.08 -10.15 10.57
CA PHE A 12 4.64 -10.51 9.22
C PHE A 12 3.69 -11.72 9.18
N THR A 13 3.75 -12.59 10.19
CA THR A 13 2.82 -13.73 10.37
C THR A 13 1.37 -13.30 10.62
N GLU A 14 1.09 -12.03 10.91
CA GLU A 14 -0.29 -11.50 10.92
C GLU A 14 -0.88 -11.44 9.49
N PHE A 15 -0.05 -11.40 8.45
CA PHE A 15 -0.45 -11.35 7.03
C PHE A 15 -0.21 -12.66 6.27
N LEU A 16 0.69 -13.50 6.79
CA LEU A 16 1.14 -14.72 6.14
C LEU A 16 0.90 -15.94 7.03
N LYS A 17 0.14 -16.91 6.53
CA LYS A 17 0.02 -18.26 7.11
C LYS A 17 0.92 -19.25 6.37
N PRO A 18 1.28 -20.39 7.00
CA PRO A 18 2.03 -21.44 6.31
C PRO A 18 1.36 -21.90 5.01
N SER A 19 0.02 -21.98 4.93
CA SER A 19 -0.67 -22.39 3.70
C SER A 19 -0.41 -21.45 2.50
N GLN A 20 -0.06 -20.19 2.74
CA GLN A 20 0.25 -19.17 1.74
C GLN A 20 1.72 -19.22 1.23
N VAL A 21 2.54 -20.16 1.73
CA VAL A 21 3.93 -20.36 1.29
C VAL A 21 4.04 -21.52 0.30
N VAL A 22 4.60 -21.25 -0.87
CA VAL A 22 5.01 -22.23 -1.90
C VAL A 22 6.53 -22.35 -1.83
N PHE A 23 7.04 -23.46 -1.30
CA PHE A 23 8.48 -23.63 -1.09
C PHE A 23 9.24 -24.03 -2.37
N ASP A 24 8.58 -24.73 -3.28
CA ASP A 24 9.14 -25.16 -4.57
C ASP A 24 8.26 -24.64 -5.70
N LEU A 25 8.43 -23.36 -6.05
CA LEU A 25 7.84 -22.79 -7.26
C LEU A 25 8.37 -23.55 -8.47
N SER A 26 7.45 -24.00 -9.32
CA SER A 26 7.80 -24.73 -10.56
C SER A 26 8.05 -23.80 -11.75
N ALA A 27 7.63 -22.54 -11.63
CA ALA A 27 7.76 -21.51 -12.64
C ALA A 27 9.20 -21.16 -13.00
N ASP A 28 9.44 -21.00 -14.30
CA ASP A 28 10.71 -20.49 -14.84
C ASP A 28 10.65 -18.99 -15.13
N ASP A 29 9.44 -18.43 -15.32
CA ASP A 29 9.22 -17.02 -15.64
C ASP A 29 8.28 -16.29 -14.67
N LYS A 30 8.37 -14.96 -14.71
CA LYS A 30 7.57 -14.01 -13.94
C LYS A 30 6.07 -14.29 -13.96
N VAL A 31 5.49 -14.55 -15.13
CA VAL A 31 4.04 -14.69 -15.26
C VAL A 31 3.58 -16.00 -14.62
N GLN A 32 4.27 -17.10 -14.90
CA GLN A 32 4.00 -18.40 -14.29
C GLN A 32 4.12 -18.36 -12.77
N ALA A 33 5.16 -17.71 -12.25
CA ALA A 33 5.36 -17.59 -10.80
C ALA A 33 4.22 -16.81 -10.14
N LEU A 34 3.75 -15.73 -10.76
CA LEU A 34 2.60 -14.96 -10.29
C LEU A 34 1.30 -15.78 -10.35
N GLU A 35 1.11 -16.60 -11.38
CA GLU A 35 -0.05 -17.49 -11.50
C GLU A 35 -0.08 -18.54 -10.38
N GLU A 36 1.04 -19.21 -10.09
CA GLU A 36 1.15 -20.19 -9.01
C GLU A 36 0.83 -19.57 -7.64
N LEU A 37 1.35 -18.37 -7.36
CA LEU A 37 1.06 -17.66 -6.11
C LEU A 37 -0.41 -17.25 -6.00
N LEU A 38 -1.02 -16.78 -7.11
CA LEU A 38 -2.43 -16.44 -7.12
C LEU A 38 -3.33 -17.67 -6.96
N ASP A 39 -2.94 -18.83 -7.47
CA ASP A 39 -3.68 -20.08 -7.30
C ASP A 39 -3.76 -20.48 -5.82
N VAL A 40 -2.69 -20.25 -5.05
CA VAL A 40 -2.72 -20.40 -3.58
C VAL A 40 -3.69 -19.43 -2.94
N LEU A 41 -3.68 -18.15 -3.33
CA LEU A 41 -4.59 -17.16 -2.76
C LEU A 41 -6.08 -17.46 -3.07
N VAL A 42 -6.38 -18.02 -4.24
CA VAL A 42 -7.73 -18.51 -4.58
C VAL A 42 -8.08 -19.73 -3.73
N LYS A 43 -7.18 -20.71 -3.61
CA LYS A 43 -7.40 -21.92 -2.81
C LYS A 43 -7.71 -21.62 -1.35
N GLU A 44 -7.03 -20.63 -0.78
CA GLU A 44 -7.23 -20.17 0.60
C GLU A 44 -8.45 -19.23 0.76
N ASN A 45 -9.22 -18.99 -0.32
CA ASN A 45 -10.37 -18.07 -0.36
C ASN A 45 -10.02 -16.62 0.02
N LEU A 46 -8.78 -16.19 -0.21
CA LEU A 46 -8.32 -14.83 0.07
C LEU A 46 -8.61 -13.87 -1.09
N ILE A 47 -8.73 -14.41 -2.31
CA ILE A 47 -9.22 -13.69 -3.49
C ILE A 47 -10.25 -14.54 -4.24
N LYS A 48 -11.18 -13.88 -4.94
CA LYS A 48 -12.27 -14.58 -5.67
C LYS A 48 -11.89 -15.06 -7.06
N ASN A 49 -11.10 -14.29 -7.80
CA ASN A 49 -10.76 -14.58 -9.20
C ASN A 49 -9.33 -14.14 -9.49
N LYS A 50 -8.49 -15.07 -9.97
CA LYS A 50 -7.07 -14.80 -10.26
C LYS A 50 -6.87 -13.87 -11.45
N LYS A 51 -7.67 -13.99 -12.51
CA LYS A 51 -7.45 -13.30 -13.79
C LYS A 51 -7.35 -11.77 -13.66
N PRO A 52 -8.34 -11.07 -13.06
CA PRO A 52 -8.25 -9.61 -12.94
C PRO A 52 -7.11 -9.15 -12.02
N VAL A 53 -6.73 -9.97 -11.03
CA VAL A 53 -5.59 -9.69 -10.15
C VAL A 53 -4.29 -9.80 -10.93
N LEU A 54 -4.11 -10.90 -11.69
CA LEU A 54 -2.95 -11.12 -12.54
C LEU A 54 -2.76 -9.98 -13.53
N THR A 55 -3.82 -9.58 -14.25
CA THR A 55 -3.75 -8.45 -15.20
C THR A 55 -3.21 -7.19 -14.52
N ARG A 56 -3.71 -6.84 -13.33
CA ARG A 56 -3.21 -5.65 -12.61
C ARG A 56 -1.76 -5.77 -12.16
N ILE A 57 -1.31 -6.96 -11.75
CA ILE A 57 0.09 -7.18 -11.38
C ILE A 57 0.98 -7.01 -12.62
N ILE A 58 0.61 -7.63 -13.74
CA ILE A 58 1.37 -7.56 -15.00
C ILE A 58 1.42 -6.12 -15.52
N ASP A 59 0.32 -5.38 -15.48
CA ASP A 59 0.31 -3.96 -15.86
C ASP A 59 1.26 -3.13 -14.99
N ARG A 60 1.32 -3.41 -13.67
CA ARG A 60 2.26 -2.77 -12.75
C ARG A 60 3.71 -3.15 -13.05
N GLU A 61 3.99 -4.41 -13.34
CA GLU A 61 5.34 -4.90 -13.68
C GLU A 61 5.87 -4.36 -15.01
N ARG A 62 4.98 -4.09 -15.96
CA ARG A 62 5.36 -3.49 -17.25
C ARG A 62 5.85 -2.06 -17.14
N LEU A 63 5.46 -1.34 -16.09
CA LEU A 63 5.97 0.00 -15.83
C LEU A 63 7.44 -0.06 -15.42
N GLU A 64 7.70 -0.81 -14.36
CA GLU A 64 9.04 -1.08 -13.83
C GLU A 64 9.01 -2.40 -13.04
N THR A 65 10.09 -3.17 -13.15
CA THR A 65 10.26 -4.42 -12.40
C THR A 65 10.16 -4.21 -10.89
N THR A 66 9.47 -5.11 -10.18
CA THR A 66 9.51 -5.13 -8.70
C THR A 66 10.55 -6.08 -8.13
N ALA A 67 11.38 -6.69 -8.98
CA ALA A 67 12.56 -7.40 -8.54
C ALA A 67 13.64 -6.41 -8.11
N ILE A 68 13.86 -6.33 -6.80
CA ILE A 68 14.74 -5.34 -6.15
C ILE A 68 16.22 -5.73 -6.18
N GLY A 69 16.55 -6.85 -6.84
CA GLY A 69 17.89 -7.42 -6.92
C GLY A 69 18.16 -8.45 -5.83
N ASP A 70 19.33 -9.08 -5.91
CA ASP A 70 19.85 -10.08 -4.97
C ASP A 70 18.90 -11.25 -4.73
N GLY A 71 18.13 -11.64 -5.74
CA GLY A 71 17.25 -12.81 -5.67
C GLY A 71 15.87 -12.55 -5.06
N VAL A 72 15.43 -11.30 -4.91
CA VAL A 72 14.13 -10.95 -4.30
C VAL A 72 13.23 -10.14 -5.23
N ALA A 73 11.93 -10.47 -5.24
CA ALA A 73 10.88 -9.65 -5.85
C ALA A 73 9.70 -9.41 -4.91
N LEU A 74 9.10 -8.21 -5.02
CA LEU A 74 7.94 -7.77 -4.25
C LEU A 74 6.77 -7.32 -5.16
N PRO A 75 6.25 -8.22 -6.02
CA PRO A 75 5.14 -7.87 -6.89
C PRO A 75 3.90 -7.50 -6.06
N HIS A 76 3.19 -6.47 -6.49
CA HIS A 76 2.04 -5.98 -5.77
C HIS A 76 0.95 -5.45 -6.69
N ALA A 77 -0.30 -5.59 -6.27
CA ALA A 77 -1.43 -5.04 -7.01
C ALA A 77 -2.52 -4.48 -6.09
N ARG A 78 -3.06 -3.35 -6.56
CA ARG A 78 -4.25 -2.69 -6.03
C ARG A 78 -5.48 -3.44 -6.49
N VAL A 79 -6.15 -4.16 -5.60
CA VAL A 79 -7.40 -4.90 -5.87
C VAL A 79 -8.31 -4.78 -4.66
N ASN A 80 -9.62 -4.64 -4.86
CA ASN A 80 -10.56 -4.69 -3.74
C ASN A 80 -10.59 -6.09 -3.09
N THR A 81 -9.82 -6.26 -2.02
CA THR A 81 -9.73 -7.46 -1.17
C THR A 81 -10.58 -7.33 0.10
N GLY A 82 -11.53 -6.38 0.15
CA GLY A 82 -12.21 -6.01 1.39
C GLY A 82 -11.26 -5.26 2.33
N SER A 83 -11.29 -5.55 3.62
CA SER A 83 -10.49 -4.80 4.61
C SER A 83 -9.10 -5.39 4.89
N ASN A 84 -8.62 -6.33 4.07
CA ASN A 84 -7.41 -7.10 4.36
C ASN A 84 -6.33 -6.93 3.28
N ILE A 85 -5.07 -6.93 3.70
CA ILE A 85 -3.95 -7.22 2.80
C ILE A 85 -3.82 -8.73 2.67
N VAL A 86 -3.59 -9.20 1.45
CA VAL A 86 -3.43 -10.60 1.11
C VAL A 86 -2.01 -10.83 0.61
N VAL A 87 -1.34 -11.85 1.14
CA VAL A 87 0.07 -12.15 0.84
C VAL A 87 0.25 -13.59 0.41
N ALA A 88 1.09 -13.85 -0.59
CA ALA A 88 1.63 -15.19 -0.86
C ALA A 88 3.14 -15.11 -1.01
N VAL A 89 3.84 -16.16 -0.57
CA VAL A 89 5.30 -16.24 -0.70
C VAL A 89 5.67 -17.46 -1.52
N GLY A 90 6.53 -17.26 -2.51
CA GLY A 90 7.12 -18.31 -3.32
C GLY A 90 8.63 -18.35 -3.14
N TYR A 91 9.17 -19.56 -3.02
CA TYR A 91 10.60 -19.82 -3.12
C TYR A 91 10.88 -20.70 -4.35
N SER A 92 11.90 -20.36 -5.11
CA SER A 92 12.42 -21.17 -6.21
C SER A 92 13.91 -21.40 -6.00
N LYS A 93 14.29 -22.65 -5.76
CA LYS A 93 15.70 -23.04 -5.65
C LYS A 93 16.47 -22.79 -6.95
N GLY A 94 15.84 -23.01 -8.11
CA GLY A 94 16.42 -22.78 -9.44
C GLY A 94 16.42 -21.31 -9.87
N GLY A 95 15.61 -20.49 -9.19
CA GLY A 95 15.40 -19.07 -9.51
C GLY A 95 14.50 -18.87 -10.74
N VAL A 96 13.77 -17.77 -10.73
CA VAL A 96 12.80 -17.36 -11.75
C VAL A 96 13.34 -16.16 -12.54
N GLU A 97 13.17 -16.17 -13.85
CA GLU A 97 13.44 -15.00 -14.68
C GLU A 97 12.39 -13.91 -14.42
N PHE A 98 12.81 -12.80 -13.81
CA PHE A 98 11.91 -11.74 -13.32
C PHE A 98 12.32 -10.33 -13.76
N ASP A 99 13.24 -10.20 -14.71
CA ASP A 99 13.80 -8.91 -15.15
C ASP A 99 14.36 -8.10 -13.97
N ALA A 100 15.15 -8.74 -13.09
CA ALA A 100 15.74 -8.05 -11.95
C ALA A 100 16.73 -6.97 -12.39
N VAL A 101 16.80 -5.88 -11.63
CA VAL A 101 17.68 -4.74 -11.93
C VAL A 101 19.17 -5.09 -11.99
N ASP A 102 19.57 -6.16 -11.30
CA ASP A 102 20.95 -6.68 -11.28
C ASP A 102 21.17 -7.85 -12.26
N GLY A 103 20.15 -8.19 -13.05
CA GLY A 103 20.19 -9.28 -14.03
C GLY A 103 20.21 -10.69 -13.43
N LYS A 104 20.05 -10.83 -12.11
CA LYS A 104 20.02 -12.15 -11.45
C LYS A 104 18.60 -12.73 -11.46
N LYS A 105 18.52 -14.06 -11.39
CA LYS A 105 17.26 -14.76 -11.12
C LYS A 105 16.72 -14.43 -9.74
N VAL A 106 15.40 -14.42 -9.61
CA VAL A 106 14.69 -14.22 -8.34
C VAL A 106 14.42 -15.57 -7.69
N HIS A 107 14.84 -15.72 -6.44
CA HIS A 107 14.60 -16.92 -5.65
C HIS A 107 13.42 -16.77 -4.71
N ILE A 108 13.19 -15.59 -4.13
CA ILE A 108 12.08 -15.30 -3.22
C ILE A 108 11.15 -14.27 -3.86
N ILE A 109 9.87 -14.62 -3.96
CA ILE A 109 8.81 -13.73 -4.45
C ILE A 109 7.78 -13.56 -3.32
N ILE A 110 7.56 -12.32 -2.87
CA ILE A 110 6.49 -12.00 -1.91
C ILE A 110 5.44 -11.19 -2.64
N LEU A 111 4.36 -11.85 -3.05
CA LEU A 111 3.22 -11.23 -3.72
C LEU A 111 2.30 -10.57 -2.69
N ILE A 112 1.96 -9.29 -2.92
CA ILE A 112 1.08 -8.50 -2.03
C ILE A 112 -0.10 -7.95 -2.82
N VAL A 113 -1.32 -8.38 -2.47
CA VAL A 113 -2.57 -7.86 -3.05
C VAL A 113 -3.32 -7.10 -1.98
N TRP A 114 -3.72 -5.86 -2.26
CA TRP A 114 -4.26 -4.98 -1.22
C TRP A 114 -5.35 -4.05 -1.73
N ASN A 115 -6.30 -3.73 -0.85
CA ASN A 115 -7.37 -2.78 -1.13
C ASN A 115 -6.82 -1.35 -1.16
N PRO A 116 -7.03 -0.57 -2.24
CA PRO A 116 -6.67 0.85 -2.33
C PRO A 116 -7.14 1.76 -1.19
N ALA A 117 -8.09 1.32 -0.35
CA ALA A 117 -8.48 2.00 0.87
C ALA A 117 -7.48 1.84 2.04
N LEU A 118 -6.48 0.97 1.92
CA LEU A 118 -5.48 0.63 2.96
C LEU A 118 -4.03 1.04 2.60
N PRO A 119 -3.75 2.19 1.95
CA PRO A 119 -2.40 2.49 1.44
C PRO A 119 -1.39 2.68 2.56
N GLY A 120 -1.79 3.24 3.72
CA GLY A 120 -0.92 3.35 4.88
C GLY A 120 -0.45 1.98 5.37
N LEU A 121 -1.39 1.06 5.60
CA LEU A 121 -1.06 -0.30 6.02
C LEU A 121 -0.14 -1.01 5.01
N PHE A 122 -0.42 -0.88 3.71
CA PHE A 122 0.42 -1.44 2.65
C PHE A 122 1.85 -0.87 2.69
N ASN A 123 2.00 0.45 2.84
CA ASN A 123 3.30 1.10 2.87
C ASN A 123 4.15 0.67 4.05
N HIS A 124 3.56 0.58 5.24
CA HIS A 124 4.25 0.12 6.43
C HIS A 124 4.69 -1.34 6.29
N LEU A 125 3.82 -2.20 5.76
CA LEU A 125 4.17 -3.59 5.45
C LEU A 125 5.32 -3.66 4.43
N PHE A 126 5.21 -2.94 3.32
CA PHE A 126 6.21 -2.95 2.24
C PHE A 126 7.57 -2.43 2.71
N ALA A 127 7.59 -1.32 3.46
CA ALA A 127 8.81 -0.75 4.01
C ALA A 127 9.50 -1.72 5.00
N GLY A 128 8.72 -2.36 5.87
CA GLY A 128 9.22 -3.38 6.80
C GLY A 128 9.83 -4.57 6.06
N LEU A 129 9.11 -5.13 5.08
CA LEU A 129 9.63 -6.21 4.24
C LEU A 129 10.94 -5.81 3.54
N ALA A 130 10.97 -4.65 2.89
CA ALA A 130 12.15 -4.17 2.19
C ALA A 130 13.35 -3.93 3.13
N GLN A 131 13.13 -3.56 4.40
CA GLN A 131 14.20 -3.41 5.39
C GLN A 131 14.85 -4.76 5.73
N PHE A 132 14.04 -5.80 5.96
CA PHE A 132 14.55 -7.14 6.25
C PHE A 132 15.21 -7.78 5.03
N LEU A 133 14.59 -7.67 3.87
CA LEU A 133 15.06 -8.31 2.63
C LEU A 133 16.34 -7.68 2.08
N ARG A 134 16.72 -6.47 2.48
CA ARG A 134 18.01 -5.85 2.13
C ARG A 134 19.18 -6.38 2.97
N ARG A 135 18.91 -7.06 4.09
CA ARG A 135 19.95 -7.57 4.99
C ARG A 135 20.56 -8.86 4.41
N PRO A 136 21.88 -8.90 4.13
CA PRO A 136 22.51 -10.09 3.55
C PRO A 136 22.35 -11.34 4.42
N ASP A 137 22.51 -11.21 5.73
CA ASP A 137 22.35 -12.30 6.71
C ASP A 137 20.92 -12.87 6.73
N PHE A 138 19.91 -12.03 6.50
CA PHE A 138 18.52 -12.47 6.43
C PHE A 138 18.26 -13.25 5.13
N ARG A 139 18.74 -12.73 3.99
CA ARG A 139 18.61 -13.39 2.69
C ARG A 139 19.30 -14.74 2.63
N GLU A 140 20.52 -14.83 3.13
CA GLU A 140 21.27 -16.11 3.21
C GLU A 140 20.47 -17.18 3.96
N ARG A 141 19.78 -16.81 5.05
CA ARG A 141 18.93 -17.73 5.81
C ARG A 141 17.66 -18.12 5.06
N LEU A 142 17.05 -17.20 4.29
CA LEU A 142 15.93 -17.55 3.40
C LEU A 142 16.38 -18.57 2.35
N TYR A 143 17.54 -18.38 1.73
CA TYR A 143 18.06 -19.26 0.67
C TYR A 143 18.57 -20.61 1.21
N SER A 144 19.00 -20.63 2.48
CA SER A 144 19.46 -21.85 3.15
C SER A 144 18.32 -22.69 3.73
N ALA A 145 17.09 -22.17 3.78
CA ALA A 145 15.94 -22.96 4.23
C ALA A 145 15.78 -24.20 3.35
N GLY A 146 15.71 -25.38 3.96
CA GLY A 146 15.56 -26.67 3.30
C GLY A 146 14.11 -27.17 3.26
N SER A 147 13.18 -26.45 3.88
CA SER A 147 11.76 -26.78 3.87
C SER A 147 10.85 -25.56 4.00
N LYS A 148 9.58 -25.75 3.63
CA LYS A 148 8.50 -24.77 3.85
C LYS A 148 8.41 -24.27 5.28
N THR A 149 8.59 -25.17 6.26
CA THR A 149 8.54 -24.84 7.69
C THR A 149 9.71 -23.95 8.10
N GLU A 150 10.92 -24.28 7.64
CA GLU A 150 12.12 -23.46 7.91
C GLU A 150 12.02 -22.09 7.26
N LEU A 151 11.58 -22.03 5.99
CA LEU A 151 11.38 -20.77 5.28
C LEU A 151 10.37 -19.88 6.00
N TYR A 152 9.22 -20.45 6.39
CA TYR A 152 8.21 -19.73 7.18
C TYR A 152 8.78 -19.27 8.53
N GLY A 153 9.62 -20.09 9.18
CA GLY A 153 10.33 -19.73 10.40
C GLY A 153 11.17 -18.47 10.23
N VAL A 154 12.00 -18.40 9.18
CA VAL A 154 12.81 -17.19 8.89
C VAL A 154 11.92 -15.98 8.60
N LEU A 155 10.87 -16.14 7.79
CA LEU A 155 9.91 -15.06 7.49
C LEU A 155 9.17 -14.56 8.74
N SER A 156 8.98 -15.40 9.76
CA SER A 156 8.29 -15.00 11.00
C SER A 156 9.07 -14.02 11.87
N GLU A 157 10.38 -13.90 11.66
CA GLU A 157 11.25 -12.94 12.35
C GLU A 157 11.10 -11.51 11.82
N ILE A 158 10.34 -11.30 10.75
CA ILE A 158 10.08 -9.98 10.21
C ILE A 158 9.14 -9.23 11.17
N HIS A 159 9.73 -8.28 11.89
CA HIS A 159 9.02 -7.32 12.73
C HIS A 159 8.56 -6.13 11.91
N LEU A 160 7.34 -5.68 12.16
CA LEU A 160 6.67 -4.60 11.45
C LEU A 160 6.19 -3.54 12.44
N SER A 161 6.42 -2.28 12.12
CA SER A 161 5.82 -1.15 12.82
C SER A 161 4.61 -0.68 12.01
N LEU A 162 3.41 -1.05 12.47
CA LEU A 162 2.16 -0.80 11.76
C LEU A 162 1.33 0.29 12.44
N PRO A 163 0.57 1.10 11.69
CA PRO A 163 -0.42 1.99 12.28
C PRO A 163 -1.47 1.20 13.08
N ARG A 164 -1.91 1.76 14.21
CA ARG A 164 -3.00 1.17 15.02
C ARG A 164 -4.30 1.11 14.20
N SER A 165 -5.18 0.16 14.53
CA SER A 165 -6.33 -0.29 13.70
C SER A 165 -7.25 0.81 13.15
N ASP A 166 -7.40 1.94 13.85
CA ASP A 166 -8.25 3.06 13.41
C ASP A 166 -7.61 3.86 12.25
N ASP A 167 -6.29 3.74 12.06
CA ASP A 167 -5.47 4.43 11.04
C ASP A 167 -5.15 3.51 9.83
N GLN A 168 -5.58 2.26 9.84
CA GLN A 168 -5.25 1.27 8.78
C GLN A 168 -5.99 1.52 7.46
N ILE A 169 -7.14 2.20 7.51
CA ILE A 169 -7.90 2.60 6.34
C ILE A 169 -7.64 4.07 6.04
N VAL A 170 -6.50 4.36 5.41
CA VAL A 170 -6.21 5.71 4.94
C VAL A 170 -7.16 5.99 3.77
N SER A 171 -8.24 6.73 4.08
CA SER A 171 -9.22 7.15 3.07
C SER A 171 -8.52 7.94 1.96
N ARG A 172 -9.05 7.88 0.74
CA ARG A 172 -8.54 8.74 -0.35
C ARG A 172 -8.66 10.24 0.03
N GLY A 173 -9.59 10.60 0.91
CA GLY A 173 -9.69 11.94 1.51
C GLY A 173 -8.48 12.30 2.37
N SER A 174 -7.98 11.37 3.19
CA SER A 174 -6.78 11.54 4.02
C SER A 174 -5.51 11.65 3.15
N LEU A 175 -5.43 10.91 2.03
CA LEU A 175 -4.36 11.09 1.04
C LEU A 175 -4.37 12.50 0.43
N LEU A 176 -5.54 12.97 -0.01
CA LEU A 176 -5.68 14.32 -0.55
C LEU A 176 -5.36 15.39 0.50
N TRP A 177 -5.75 15.17 1.76
CA TRP A 177 -5.40 16.05 2.88
C TRP A 177 -3.88 16.13 3.05
N ARG A 178 -3.21 14.97 3.11
CA ARG A 178 -1.76 14.90 3.26
C ARG A 178 -1.03 15.54 2.07
N LEU A 179 -1.51 15.32 0.85
CA LEU A 179 -0.95 15.95 -0.35
C LEU A 179 -1.05 17.49 -0.27
N GLN A 180 -2.16 18.02 0.25
CA GLN A 180 -2.34 19.46 0.49
C GLN A 180 -1.35 19.99 1.52
N GLU A 181 -1.14 19.28 2.64
CA GLU A 181 -0.14 19.67 3.65
C GLU A 181 1.27 19.70 3.06
N ILE A 182 1.65 18.66 2.32
CA ILE A 182 2.95 18.61 1.66
C ILE A 182 3.13 19.80 0.72
N GLN A 183 2.11 20.16 -0.08
CA GLN A 183 2.21 21.32 -0.97
C GLN A 183 2.38 22.64 -0.19
N ARG A 184 1.81 22.76 1.02
CA ARG A 184 2.02 23.92 1.89
C ARG A 184 3.43 23.92 2.48
N ASP A 185 3.91 22.78 2.95
CA ASP A 185 5.23 22.64 3.56
C ASP A 185 6.36 22.86 2.54
N LYS A 186 6.17 22.40 1.29
CA LYS A 186 7.11 22.64 0.20
C LYS A 186 7.36 24.13 -0.07
N LYS A 187 6.41 25.03 0.26
CA LYS A 187 6.64 26.49 0.13
C LYS A 187 7.76 27.01 1.03
N LYS A 188 8.08 26.28 2.11
CA LYS A 188 9.07 26.66 3.13
C LYS A 188 10.28 25.71 3.18
N ALA A 189 10.19 24.55 2.54
CA ALA A 189 11.22 23.52 2.60
C ALA A 189 12.40 23.78 1.64
N THR A 190 13.60 23.34 2.03
CA THR A 190 14.82 23.40 1.21
C THR A 190 15.64 22.12 1.35
N GLY A 191 16.57 21.90 0.42
CA GLY A 191 17.55 20.80 0.48
C GLY A 191 16.92 19.41 0.63
N ALA A 192 17.40 18.63 1.59
CA ALA A 192 16.97 17.26 1.83
C ALA A 192 15.48 17.14 2.20
N VAL A 193 14.91 18.13 2.89
CA VAL A 193 13.49 18.14 3.28
C VAL A 193 12.59 18.29 2.04
N MET A 194 12.96 19.17 1.10
CA MET A 194 12.24 19.33 -0.17
C MET A 194 12.25 18.04 -1.00
N LYS A 195 13.38 17.33 -1.04
CA LYS A 195 13.50 16.06 -1.75
C LYS A 195 12.54 15.02 -1.15
N LYS A 196 12.56 14.84 0.18
CA LYS A 196 11.68 13.90 0.89
C LYS A 196 10.20 14.20 0.68
N LEU A 197 9.80 15.47 0.80
CA LEU A 197 8.42 15.91 0.55
C LEU A 197 7.99 15.68 -0.91
N THR A 198 8.91 15.79 -1.86
CA THR A 198 8.62 15.53 -3.29
C THR A 198 8.42 14.05 -3.56
N GLU A 199 9.26 13.18 -2.97
CA GLU A 199 9.11 11.73 -3.05
C GLU A 199 7.77 11.28 -2.44
N GLU A 200 7.42 11.80 -1.26
CA GLU A 200 6.14 11.53 -0.59
C GLU A 200 4.94 12.04 -1.42
N ALA A 201 5.01 13.25 -1.99
CA ALA A 201 3.96 13.76 -2.86
C ALA A 201 3.77 12.91 -4.11
N ASN A 202 4.85 12.52 -4.78
CA ASN A 202 4.80 11.69 -5.98
C ASN A 202 4.20 10.32 -5.67
N PHE A 203 4.57 9.76 -4.52
CA PHE A 203 3.99 8.52 -4.02
C PHE A 203 2.47 8.66 -3.85
N ILE A 204 1.99 9.68 -3.09
CA ILE A 204 0.56 9.90 -2.88
C ILE A 204 -0.20 10.14 -4.19
N ARG A 205 0.40 10.89 -5.12
CA ARG A 205 -0.19 11.11 -6.45
C ARG A 205 -0.32 9.81 -7.23
N GLY A 206 0.65 8.90 -7.12
CA GLY A 206 0.57 7.56 -7.69
C GLY A 206 -0.59 6.71 -7.14
N GLU A 207 -1.10 7.01 -5.93
CA GLU A 207 -2.22 6.31 -5.28
C GLU A 207 -3.62 6.84 -5.67
N LEU A 208 -3.71 7.98 -6.35
CA LEU A 208 -4.95 8.68 -6.66
C LEU A 208 -5.28 8.65 -8.15
N ASP A 209 -6.57 8.63 -8.48
CA ASP A 209 -7.04 8.67 -9.87
C ASP A 209 -6.72 10.04 -10.51
N GLU A 210 -6.36 10.07 -11.79
CA GLU A 210 -5.97 11.30 -12.52
C GLU A 210 -7.04 12.39 -12.44
N SER A 211 -8.32 12.02 -12.56
CA SER A 211 -9.45 12.96 -12.44
C SER A 211 -9.57 13.62 -11.06
N LEU A 212 -9.17 12.92 -9.99
CA LEU A 212 -9.12 13.48 -8.64
C LEU A 212 -7.94 14.45 -8.51
N LEU A 213 -6.79 14.09 -9.07
CA LEU A 213 -5.60 14.94 -9.08
C LEU A 213 -5.83 16.23 -9.86
N ASP A 214 -6.44 16.16 -11.04
CA ASP A 214 -6.78 17.34 -11.85
C ASP A 214 -7.72 18.30 -11.11
N ARG A 215 -8.69 17.76 -10.37
CA ARG A 215 -9.57 18.57 -9.53
C ARG A 215 -8.80 19.17 -8.36
N PHE A 216 -7.98 18.37 -7.69
CA PHE A 216 -7.17 18.80 -6.55
C PHE A 216 -6.24 19.94 -6.94
N ASP A 217 -5.48 19.79 -8.03
CA ASP A 217 -4.51 20.79 -8.49
C ASP A 217 -5.22 22.10 -8.87
N ARG A 218 -6.35 22.04 -9.58
CA ARG A 218 -7.17 23.24 -9.89
C ARG A 218 -7.65 23.97 -8.63
N LEU A 219 -8.04 23.24 -7.59
CA LEU A 219 -8.48 23.83 -6.33
C LEU A 219 -7.31 24.43 -5.54
N MET A 220 -6.17 23.74 -5.48
CA MET A 220 -4.95 24.22 -4.85
C MET A 220 -4.43 25.49 -5.51
N GLU A 221 -4.41 25.53 -6.85
CA GLU A 221 -3.99 26.70 -7.63
C GLU A 221 -4.92 27.90 -7.39
N ARG A 222 -6.25 27.68 -7.44
CA ARG A 222 -7.24 28.76 -7.32
C ARG A 222 -7.41 29.28 -5.89
N TYR A 223 -7.42 28.39 -4.89
CA TYR A 223 -7.82 28.74 -3.52
C TYR A 223 -6.71 28.52 -2.48
N GLY A 224 -5.61 27.86 -2.83
CA GLY A 224 -4.54 27.50 -1.87
C GLY A 224 -4.87 26.32 -0.96
N PHE A 225 -6.05 25.70 -1.13
CA PHE A 225 -6.49 24.49 -0.45
C PHE A 225 -7.62 23.80 -1.23
N ALA A 226 -7.59 22.48 -1.28
CA ALA A 226 -8.52 21.63 -2.01
C ALA A 226 -9.38 20.72 -1.11
N VAL A 227 -8.91 20.45 0.11
CA VAL A 227 -9.59 19.58 1.08
C VAL A 227 -10.01 20.41 2.29
N SER A 228 -11.24 20.20 2.76
CA SER A 228 -11.85 20.89 3.88
C SER A 228 -12.49 19.90 4.84
N GLU A 229 -12.52 20.27 6.11
CA GLU A 229 -13.20 19.48 7.14
C GLU A 229 -14.69 19.77 7.14
N VAL A 230 -15.43 18.85 7.75
CA VAL A 230 -16.82 19.05 8.13
C VAL A 230 -16.90 19.02 9.65
N GLU A 231 -17.41 20.11 10.22
CA GLU A 231 -17.64 20.25 11.66
C GLU A 231 -19.09 20.68 11.87
N ASP A 232 -19.78 20.00 12.79
CA ASP A 232 -21.19 20.26 13.11
C ASP A 232 -22.12 20.33 11.88
N GLY A 233 -21.85 19.49 10.88
CA GLY A 233 -22.60 19.43 9.63
C GLY A 233 -22.30 20.57 8.64
N ALA A 234 -21.35 21.45 8.94
CA ALA A 234 -20.92 22.55 8.07
C ALA A 234 -19.58 22.25 7.38
N CYS A 235 -19.45 22.63 6.11
CA CYS A 235 -18.17 22.58 5.41
C CYS A 235 -17.26 23.72 5.86
N MET A 236 -16.10 23.43 6.46
CA MET A 236 -15.15 24.45 6.93
C MET A 236 -14.44 25.21 5.80
N GLY A 237 -14.64 24.79 4.55
CA GLY A 237 -14.10 25.49 3.38
C GLY A 237 -14.99 26.61 2.84
N CYS A 238 -16.27 26.64 3.19
CA CYS A 238 -17.22 27.68 2.77
C CYS A 238 -18.24 28.09 3.85
N PHE A 239 -18.20 27.45 5.01
CA PHE A 239 -19.05 27.68 6.19
C PHE A 239 -20.55 27.50 5.92
N ILE A 240 -20.89 26.69 4.92
CA ILE A 240 -22.28 26.33 4.61
C ILE A 240 -22.61 24.94 5.16
N ASN A 241 -23.79 24.83 5.76
CA ASN A 241 -24.36 23.57 6.21
C ASN A 241 -24.59 22.62 5.03
N LEU A 242 -24.11 21.39 5.17
CA LEU A 242 -24.32 20.34 4.20
C LEU A 242 -25.76 19.83 4.29
N ALA A 243 -26.28 19.34 3.16
CA ALA A 243 -27.55 18.63 3.15
C ALA A 243 -27.49 17.46 4.16
N THR A 244 -28.57 17.24 4.92
CA THR A 244 -28.61 16.24 6.00
C THR A 244 -28.21 14.84 5.53
N GLY A 245 -28.56 14.47 4.29
CA GLY A 245 -28.14 13.20 3.68
C GLY A 245 -26.64 13.13 3.36
N MET A 246 -26.01 14.25 3.00
CA MET A 246 -24.56 14.36 2.78
C MET A 246 -23.80 14.31 4.11
N SER A 247 -24.29 15.04 5.12
CA SER A 247 -23.70 15.02 6.47
C SER A 247 -23.74 13.62 7.08
N SER A 248 -24.86 12.90 6.94
CA SER A 248 -25.00 11.52 7.40
C SER A 248 -24.17 10.53 6.57
N ALA A 249 -23.97 10.78 5.27
CA ALA A 249 -23.13 9.94 4.42
C ALA A 249 -21.63 10.07 4.74
N LEU A 250 -21.20 11.20 5.30
CA LEU A 250 -19.83 11.45 5.73
C LEU A 250 -19.46 10.76 7.04
N GLU A 251 -20.41 10.64 7.96
CA GLU A 251 -20.20 10.00 9.26
C GLU A 251 -19.80 8.53 9.09
N GLY A 252 -18.57 8.19 9.48
CA GLY A 252 -18.10 6.81 9.55
C GLY A 252 -17.71 6.16 8.21
N ARG A 253 -17.73 6.85 7.06
CA ARG A 253 -17.37 6.27 5.74
C ARG A 253 -16.01 6.71 5.20
N ASN A 254 -15.30 5.81 4.50
CA ASN A 254 -13.94 6.05 3.96
C ASN A 254 -13.91 6.63 2.54
N ASP A 255 -14.99 7.31 2.14
CA ASP A 255 -15.16 7.83 0.79
C ASP A 255 -14.77 9.31 0.67
N ILE A 256 -14.37 9.73 -0.54
CA ILE A 256 -14.20 11.16 -0.87
C ILE A 256 -15.56 11.74 -1.23
N PHE A 257 -15.95 12.80 -0.56
CA PHE A 257 -17.11 13.60 -0.92
C PHE A 257 -16.68 14.97 -1.42
N VAL A 258 -17.58 15.61 -2.15
CA VAL A 258 -17.40 16.94 -2.70
C VAL A 258 -18.48 17.84 -2.13
N CYS A 259 -18.09 18.98 -1.57
CA CYS A 259 -19.05 20.01 -1.17
C CYS A 259 -19.79 20.54 -2.40
N GLU A 260 -21.12 20.44 -2.39
CA GLU A 260 -21.97 20.92 -3.49
C GLU A 260 -21.93 22.45 -3.65
N ASN A 261 -21.62 23.18 -2.57
CA ASN A 261 -21.56 24.65 -2.59
C ASN A 261 -20.23 25.18 -3.13
N CYS A 262 -19.10 24.70 -2.60
CA CYS A 262 -17.78 25.26 -2.93
C CYS A 262 -16.89 24.34 -3.77
N GLY A 263 -17.36 23.13 -4.06
CA GLY A 263 -16.66 22.17 -4.91
C GLY A 263 -15.38 21.58 -4.30
N LYS A 264 -15.03 21.88 -3.05
CA LYS A 264 -13.88 21.29 -2.37
C LYS A 264 -14.15 19.85 -1.96
N PHE A 265 -13.09 19.07 -1.83
CA PHE A 265 -13.19 17.77 -1.18
C PHE A 265 -13.50 17.97 0.30
N ILE A 266 -14.39 17.16 0.84
CA ILE A 266 -14.77 17.20 2.25
C ILE A 266 -14.50 15.87 2.93
N ILE A 267 -13.94 15.97 4.13
CA ILE A 267 -13.59 14.84 4.99
C ILE A 267 -14.20 15.03 6.38
N ASP A 268 -14.49 13.91 7.06
CA ASP A 268 -14.82 13.90 8.48
C ASP A 268 -13.60 14.40 9.28
N SER A 269 -13.81 15.35 10.20
CA SER A 269 -12.76 15.93 11.05
C SER A 269 -12.02 14.88 11.89
N LYS A 270 -12.66 13.73 12.16
CA LYS A 270 -12.04 12.60 12.86
C LYS A 270 -11.03 11.81 12.01
N LYS A 271 -11.00 12.00 10.69
CA LYS A 271 -10.15 11.27 9.72
C LYS A 271 -8.93 12.06 9.24
N LYS A 272 -8.59 13.12 9.97
CA LYS A 272 -7.44 14.00 9.75
C LYS A 272 -6.09 13.32 10.08
N LYS A 273 -6.11 12.22 10.83
CA LYS A 273 -4.93 11.48 11.29
C LYS A 273 -4.68 10.25 10.44
#